data_AF-A0A7Y2MIK1-F1
#
_entry.id   AF-A0A7Y2MIK1-F1
#
_cell.length_a   1.000
_cell.length_b   1.000
_cell.length_c   1.000
_cell.angle_alpha   90.00
_cell.angle_beta   90.00
_cell.angle_gamma   90.00
#
_symmetry.space_group_name_H-M   'P 1'
#
loop_
_entity.id
_entity.type
_entity.pdbx_description
1 polymer ?
#
loop_
_entity_poly.entity_id
_entity_poly.type
_entity_poly.pdbx_seq_one_letter_code
_entity_poly.pdbx_strand_id
1 'polypeptide(L)'
;EHAAVLKEAFPHLAPRQARFVIDGARVTCGGGVAPLDMMHAVICERMGADFARRVSDWYLHTAVAEPSDPQRASAANRFGTNHPALLAVLEKMETAIENPLSRAEMASLAGISARHLDRLFLKHRGMTFLDTYRQVRLRHSRRLLEQSPLSISEIAFATGFSSPGHFSRSFKATFGQNPTDARR
;
A
#
# COMPACT_ATOMS: atom_id res chain seq x y z
N GLU A 1 -0.62 -16.02 6.29
CA GLU A 1 0.70 -16.66 6.43
C GLU A 1 0.60 -18.11 6.88
N HIS A 2 -0.06 -18.42 8.00
CA HIS A 2 -0.09 -19.79 8.56
C HIS A 2 -1.20 -20.72 8.02
N ALA A 3 -1.90 -20.34 6.95
CA ALA A 3 -3.07 -21.09 6.47
C ALA A 3 -2.72 -22.51 5.98
N ALA A 4 -1.53 -22.71 5.41
CA ALA A 4 -1.07 -24.03 4.94
C ALA A 4 -0.79 -24.97 6.13
N VAL A 5 -0.02 -24.51 7.12
CA VAL A 5 0.29 -25.27 8.35
C VAL A 5 -0.98 -25.58 9.15
N LEU A 6 -1.93 -24.65 9.20
CA LEU A 6 -3.22 -24.87 9.87
C LEU A 6 -4.06 -25.95 9.16
N LYS A 7 -4.10 -25.97 7.83
CA LYS A 7 -4.79 -27.00 7.05
C LYS A 7 -4.13 -28.37 7.18
N GLU A 8 -2.81 -28.40 7.30
CA GLU A 8 -2.06 -29.63 7.51
C GLU A 8 -2.34 -30.22 8.90
N ALA A 9 -2.33 -29.39 9.94
CA ALA A 9 -2.64 -29.83 11.31
C ALA A 9 -4.14 -30.14 11.53
N PHE A 10 -5.04 -29.46 10.81
CA PHE A 10 -6.49 -29.59 10.94
C PHE A 10 -7.17 -29.67 9.56
N PRO A 11 -7.18 -30.85 8.92
CA PRO A 11 -7.65 -31.01 7.53
C PRO A 11 -9.14 -30.73 7.30
N HIS A 12 -9.94 -30.81 8.36
CA HIS A 12 -11.38 -30.55 8.31
C HIS A 12 -11.73 -29.05 8.35
N LEU A 13 -10.76 -28.18 8.59
CA LEU A 13 -10.97 -26.73 8.61
C LEU A 13 -10.90 -26.14 7.19
N ALA A 14 -11.84 -25.25 6.90
CA ALA A 14 -11.88 -24.46 5.68
C ALA A 14 -11.59 -22.97 5.98
N PRO A 15 -10.33 -22.58 6.29
CA PRO A 15 -10.01 -21.20 6.59
C PRO A 15 -10.28 -20.31 5.37
N ARG A 16 -11.04 -19.22 5.60
CA ARG A 16 -11.34 -18.21 4.58
C ARG A 16 -10.28 -17.11 4.59
N GLN A 17 -9.83 -16.71 3.41
CA GLN A 17 -9.02 -15.51 3.23
C GLN A 17 -9.96 -14.30 3.19
N ALA A 18 -10.33 -13.79 4.36
CA ALA A 18 -11.25 -12.66 4.52
C ALA A 18 -10.76 -11.74 5.63
N ARG A 19 -11.06 -10.44 5.55
CA ARG A 19 -10.68 -9.47 6.59
C ARG A 19 -11.42 -9.75 7.89
N PHE A 20 -12.70 -10.12 7.77
CA PHE A 20 -13.51 -10.65 8.84
C PHE A 20 -14.49 -11.69 8.29
N VAL A 21 -14.97 -12.57 9.16
CA VAL A 21 -15.97 -13.58 8.85
C VAL A 21 -17.04 -13.53 9.94
N ILE A 22 -18.28 -13.35 9.51
CA ILE A 22 -19.48 -13.55 10.33
C ILE A 22 -20.05 -14.91 9.91
N ASP A 23 -20.02 -15.88 10.82
CA ASP A 23 -20.54 -17.23 10.61
C ASP A 23 -21.51 -17.57 11.76
N GLY A 24 -22.79 -17.26 11.52
CA GLY A 24 -23.84 -17.36 12.52
C GLY A 24 -23.51 -16.56 13.79
N ALA A 25 -23.42 -17.25 14.93
CA ALA A 25 -23.12 -16.63 16.22
C ALA A 25 -21.62 -16.37 16.46
N ARG A 26 -20.74 -16.75 15.52
CA ARG A 26 -19.29 -16.57 15.64
C ARG A 26 -18.83 -15.47 14.69
N VAL A 27 -18.15 -14.49 15.25
CA VAL A 27 -17.55 -13.40 14.48
C VAL A 27 -16.05 -13.38 14.75
N THR A 28 -15.26 -13.36 13.68
CA THR A 28 -13.79 -13.34 13.74
C THR A 28 -13.25 -12.34 12.75
N CYS A 29 -12.13 -11.69 13.08
CA CYS A 29 -11.44 -10.77 12.18
C CYS A 29 -9.94 -10.84 12.41
N GLY A 30 -9.15 -10.33 11.44
CA GLY A 30 -7.70 -10.32 11.53
C GLY A 30 -7.10 -8.93 11.33
N GLY A 31 -6.12 -8.57 12.16
CA GLY A 31 -5.37 -7.31 12.04
C GLY A 31 -6.03 -6.13 12.76
N GLY A 32 -5.34 -4.97 12.79
CA GLY A 32 -5.73 -3.85 13.67
C GLY A 32 -6.98 -3.08 13.25
N VAL A 33 -7.22 -2.90 11.94
CA VAL A 33 -8.36 -2.10 11.41
C VAL A 33 -9.58 -2.99 11.10
N ALA A 34 -9.37 -4.28 10.87
CA ALA A 34 -10.44 -5.23 10.54
C ALA A 34 -11.59 -5.30 11.57
N PRO A 35 -11.37 -5.14 12.90
CA PRO A 35 -12.46 -5.05 13.85
C PRO A 35 -13.40 -3.88 13.59
N LEU A 36 -12.91 -2.75 13.05
CA LEU A 36 -13.76 -1.58 12.75
C LEU A 36 -14.66 -1.84 11.54
N ASP A 37 -14.11 -2.42 10.46
CA ASP A 37 -14.91 -2.83 9.29
C ASP A 37 -15.97 -3.88 9.68
N MET A 38 -15.55 -4.85 10.49
CA MET A 38 -16.42 -5.90 11.02
C MET A 38 -17.54 -5.31 11.87
N MET A 39 -17.22 -4.41 12.80
CA MET A 39 -18.23 -3.79 13.65
C MET A 39 -19.15 -2.86 12.86
N HIS A 40 -18.66 -2.16 11.84
CA HIS A 40 -19.52 -1.42 10.92
C HIS A 40 -20.55 -2.34 10.27
N ALA A 41 -20.13 -3.48 9.72
CA ALA A 41 -21.03 -4.46 9.10
C ALA A 41 -22.08 -4.99 10.10
N VAL A 42 -21.66 -5.36 11.31
CA VAL A 42 -22.57 -5.82 12.38
C VAL A 42 -23.58 -4.75 12.79
N ILE A 43 -23.14 -3.50 12.91
CA ILE A 43 -24.02 -2.38 13.27
C ILE A 43 -24.97 -2.08 12.11
N CYS A 44 -24.49 -2.11 10.87
CA CYS A 44 -25.31 -1.89 9.67
C CYS A 44 -26.44 -2.94 9.58
N GLU A 45 -26.13 -4.21 9.79
CA GLU A 45 -27.10 -5.30 9.80
C GLU A 45 -28.17 -5.13 10.90
N ARG A 46 -27.76 -4.69 12.11
CA ARG A 46 -28.64 -4.62 13.28
C ARG A 46 -29.41 -3.31 13.43
N MET A 47 -28.83 -2.21 12.97
CA MET A 47 -29.27 -0.84 13.27
C MET A 47 -29.44 0.03 12.02
N GLY A 48 -29.15 -0.50 10.83
CA GLY A 48 -29.27 0.19 9.55
C GLY A 48 -28.02 0.99 9.16
N ALA A 49 -27.90 1.23 7.86
CA ALA A 49 -26.72 1.86 7.25
C ALA A 49 -26.45 3.29 7.76
N ASP A 50 -27.49 4.09 7.95
CA ASP A 50 -27.34 5.48 8.41
C ASP A 50 -26.76 5.57 9.83
N PHE A 51 -27.18 4.66 10.71
CA PHE A 51 -26.66 4.59 12.06
C PHE A 51 -25.19 4.10 12.07
N ALA A 52 -24.90 3.05 11.31
CA ALA A 52 -23.54 2.53 11.15
C ALA A 52 -22.58 3.60 10.62
N ARG A 53 -23.00 4.38 9.62
CA ARG A 53 -22.22 5.49 9.06
C ARG A 53 -21.88 6.54 10.11
N ARG A 54 -22.86 6.97 10.92
CA ARG A 54 -22.64 7.96 12.00
C ARG A 54 -21.66 7.45 13.07
N VAL A 55 -21.72 6.15 13.42
CA VAL A 55 -20.76 5.55 14.35
C VAL A 55 -19.36 5.54 13.74
N SER A 56 -19.23 5.14 12.47
CA SER A 56 -17.95 5.16 11.75
C SER A 56 -17.33 6.55 11.67
N ASP A 57 -18.14 7.60 11.48
CA ASP A 57 -17.68 8.99 11.45
C ASP A 57 -16.99 9.40 12.77
N TRP A 58 -17.47 8.93 13.93
CA TRP A 58 -16.83 9.21 15.24
C TRP A 58 -15.43 8.63 15.38
N TYR A 59 -15.16 7.51 14.71
CA TYR A 59 -13.86 6.85 14.71
C TYR A 59 -12.97 7.30 13.55
N LEU A 60 -13.38 8.33 12.79
CA LEU A 60 -12.72 8.77 11.55
C LEU A 60 -12.54 7.61 10.54
N HIS A 61 -13.43 6.61 10.58
CA HIS A 61 -13.38 5.40 9.77
C HIS A 61 -14.32 5.51 8.57
N THR A 62 -14.02 6.43 7.66
CA THR A 62 -14.92 6.84 6.56
C THR A 62 -14.83 5.98 5.31
N ALA A 63 -13.81 5.11 5.21
CA ALA A 63 -13.64 4.14 4.14
C ALA A 63 -13.77 2.72 4.70
N VAL A 64 -15.01 2.23 4.79
CA VAL A 64 -15.29 0.87 5.24
C VAL A 64 -14.95 -0.09 4.10
N ALA A 65 -14.07 -1.04 4.38
CA ALA A 65 -13.66 -2.03 3.39
C ALA A 65 -14.55 -3.28 3.48
N GLU A 66 -14.86 -3.89 2.33
CA GLU A 66 -15.74 -5.06 2.23
C GLU A 66 -15.11 -6.29 2.93
N PRO A 67 -15.92 -7.26 3.41
CA PRO A 67 -15.42 -8.47 4.06
C PRO A 67 -14.42 -9.26 3.20
N SER A 68 -14.68 -9.28 1.89
CA SER A 68 -13.87 -9.94 0.86
C SER A 68 -12.66 -9.12 0.43
N ASP A 69 -12.61 -7.82 0.76
CA ASP A 69 -11.46 -7.03 0.39
C ASP A 69 -10.23 -7.62 1.08
N PRO A 70 -9.12 -7.77 0.35
CA PRO A 70 -7.92 -8.36 0.90
C PRO A 70 -7.51 -7.60 2.17
N GLN A 71 -7.47 -8.31 3.29
CA GLN A 71 -6.76 -7.88 4.48
C GLN A 71 -5.35 -7.53 4.02
N ARG A 72 -4.95 -6.24 4.06
CA ARG A 72 -3.77 -5.65 3.37
C ARG A 72 -2.83 -6.76 2.95
N ALA A 73 -2.89 -7.12 1.67
CA ALA A 73 -2.16 -8.26 1.13
C ALA A 73 -0.76 -8.26 1.74
N SER A 74 -0.29 -9.40 2.29
CA SER A 74 1.06 -9.47 2.86
C SER A 74 2.00 -8.72 1.92
N ALA A 75 3.00 -8.00 2.42
CA ALA A 75 3.87 -7.20 1.57
C ALA A 75 4.34 -7.99 0.34
N ALA A 76 4.53 -9.31 0.52
CA ALA A 76 4.70 -10.29 -0.54
C ALA A 76 3.65 -10.30 -1.66
N ASN A 77 2.37 -10.42 -1.33
CA ASN A 77 1.29 -10.35 -2.30
C ASN A 77 1.16 -8.95 -2.93
N ARG A 78 1.33 -7.87 -2.15
CA ARG A 78 1.24 -6.50 -2.68
C ARG A 78 2.35 -6.21 -3.69
N PHE A 79 3.55 -6.72 -3.44
CA PHE A 79 4.72 -6.50 -4.28
C PHE A 79 4.99 -7.63 -5.28
N GLY A 80 4.24 -8.73 -5.22
CA GLY A 80 4.42 -9.90 -6.09
C GLY A 80 5.77 -10.60 -5.89
N THR A 81 6.33 -10.59 -4.67
CA THR A 81 7.63 -11.22 -4.39
C THR A 81 7.73 -11.69 -2.94
N ASN A 82 8.27 -12.89 -2.72
CA ASN A 82 8.57 -13.40 -1.37
C ASN A 82 10.02 -13.12 -0.94
N HIS A 83 10.82 -12.41 -1.74
CA HIS A 83 12.24 -12.20 -1.42
C HIS A 83 12.39 -11.16 -0.28
N PRO A 84 12.95 -11.53 0.88
CA PRO A 84 12.91 -10.69 2.08
C PRO A 84 13.64 -9.34 1.89
N ALA A 85 14.84 -9.34 1.30
CA ALA A 85 15.58 -8.10 1.02
C ALA A 85 14.81 -7.15 0.09
N LEU A 86 14.13 -7.68 -0.93
CA LEU A 86 13.37 -6.87 -1.89
C LEU A 86 12.11 -6.31 -1.22
N LEU A 87 11.45 -7.09 -0.36
CA LEU A 87 10.31 -6.62 0.42
C LEU A 87 10.69 -5.48 1.35
N ALA A 88 11.76 -5.63 2.12
CA ALA A 88 12.25 -4.59 3.02
C ALA A 88 12.54 -3.27 2.27
N VAL A 89 13.18 -3.35 1.10
CA VAL A 89 13.45 -2.15 0.28
C VAL A 89 12.16 -1.54 -0.28
N LEU A 90 11.24 -2.34 -0.81
CA LEU A 90 9.99 -1.85 -1.39
C LEU A 90 9.08 -1.20 -0.35
N GLU A 91 8.99 -1.76 0.86
CA GLU A 91 8.29 -1.13 1.98
C GLU A 91 8.96 0.19 2.36
N LYS A 92 10.30 0.19 2.47
CA LYS A 92 11.04 1.39 2.84
C LYS A 92 10.83 2.52 1.82
N MET A 93 10.83 2.20 0.53
CA MET A 93 10.56 3.16 -0.55
C MET A 93 9.22 3.87 -0.39
N GLU A 94 8.17 3.18 0.08
CA GLU A 94 6.86 3.79 0.28
C GLU A 94 6.81 4.70 1.51
N THR A 95 7.59 4.39 2.55
CA THR A 95 7.66 5.21 3.76
C THR A 95 8.62 6.39 3.66
N ALA A 96 9.59 6.36 2.75
CA ALA A 96 10.66 7.36 2.61
C ALA A 96 10.52 8.18 1.31
N ILE A 97 9.31 8.62 0.98
CA ILE A 97 9.02 9.28 -0.30
C ILE A 97 9.59 10.70 -0.38
N GLU A 98 9.41 11.49 0.68
CA GLU A 98 9.85 12.88 0.75
C GLU A 98 11.38 12.97 0.83
N ASN A 99 12.00 12.10 1.64
CA ASN A 99 13.43 12.01 1.83
C ASN A 99 13.95 10.65 1.35
N PRO A 100 14.13 10.46 0.03
CA PRO A 100 14.47 9.16 -0.53
C PRO A 100 15.91 8.76 -0.20
N LEU A 101 16.06 7.59 0.41
CA LEU A 101 17.37 6.98 0.66
C LEU A 101 18.09 6.62 -0.64
N SER A 102 19.41 6.74 -0.61
CA SER A 102 20.29 6.32 -1.68
C SER A 102 20.29 4.80 -1.86
N ARG A 103 20.82 4.36 -3.00
CA ARG A 103 21.02 2.94 -3.30
C ARG A 103 21.89 2.25 -2.24
N ALA A 104 22.93 2.92 -1.73
CA ALA A 104 23.83 2.35 -0.74
C ALA A 104 23.13 2.17 0.61
N GLU A 105 22.34 3.16 1.04
CA GLU A 105 21.57 3.09 2.28
C GLU A 105 20.49 1.99 2.21
N MET A 106 19.77 1.87 1.09
CA MET A 106 18.76 0.82 0.91
C MET A 106 19.38 -0.58 0.86
N ALA A 107 20.57 -0.72 0.25
CA ALA A 107 21.28 -1.99 0.23
C ALA A 107 21.76 -2.39 1.62
N SER A 108 22.30 -1.44 2.39
CA SER A 108 22.70 -1.63 3.79
C SER A 108 21.51 -2.05 4.66
N LEU A 109 20.37 -1.36 4.52
CA LEU A 109 19.13 -1.68 5.23
C LEU A 109 18.64 -3.11 4.94
N ALA A 110 18.85 -3.60 3.73
CA ALA A 110 18.46 -4.95 3.32
C ALA A 110 19.55 -6.02 3.57
N GLY A 111 20.69 -5.66 4.16
CA GLY A 111 21.79 -6.58 4.44
C GLY A 111 22.48 -7.15 3.19
N ILE A 112 22.45 -6.42 2.06
CA ILE A 112 23.02 -6.87 0.79
C ILE A 112 23.90 -5.78 0.15
N SER A 113 24.70 -6.17 -0.86
CA SER A 113 25.46 -5.20 -1.65
C SER A 113 24.57 -4.44 -2.63
N ALA A 114 24.96 -3.21 -2.99
CA ALA A 114 24.24 -2.40 -3.98
C ALA A 114 24.11 -3.10 -5.35
N ARG A 115 25.14 -3.85 -5.77
CA ARG A 115 25.10 -4.65 -7.00
C ARG A 115 24.08 -5.78 -6.91
N HIS A 116 23.95 -6.41 -5.74
CA HIS A 116 22.93 -7.43 -5.53
C HIS A 116 21.52 -6.81 -5.57
N LEU A 117 21.34 -5.65 -4.95
CA LEU A 117 20.08 -4.91 -4.99
C LEU A 117 19.64 -4.63 -6.43
N ASP A 118 20.51 -4.05 -7.27
CA ASP A 118 20.20 -3.78 -8.68
C ASP A 118 19.81 -5.05 -9.46
N ARG A 119 20.53 -6.15 -9.22
CA ARG A 119 20.21 -7.46 -9.82
C ARG A 119 18.83 -7.98 -9.38
N LEU A 120 18.47 -7.81 -8.11
CA LEU A 120 17.15 -8.22 -7.61
C LEU A 120 16.04 -7.40 -8.27
N PHE A 121 16.21 -6.09 -8.39
CA PHE A 121 15.23 -5.22 -9.05
C PHE A 121 15.05 -5.60 -10.53
N LEU A 122 16.15 -5.79 -11.27
CA LEU A 122 16.06 -6.25 -12.66
C LEU A 122 15.38 -7.62 -12.78
N LYS A 123 15.77 -8.59 -11.94
CA LYS A 123 15.22 -9.95 -11.97
C LYS A 123 13.73 -10.01 -11.63
N HIS A 124 13.30 -9.29 -10.59
CA HIS A 124 11.94 -9.41 -10.05
C HIS A 124 10.97 -8.35 -10.56
N ARG A 125 11.47 -7.22 -11.07
CA ARG A 125 10.64 -6.07 -11.50
C ARG A 125 10.88 -5.66 -12.96
N GLY A 126 11.91 -6.20 -13.62
CA GLY A 126 12.28 -5.80 -14.98
C GLY A 126 12.78 -4.36 -15.10
N MET A 127 13.07 -3.70 -13.98
CA MET A 127 13.43 -2.28 -13.91
C MET A 127 14.56 -2.06 -12.93
N THR A 128 15.27 -0.94 -13.05
CA THR A 128 16.32 -0.58 -12.10
C THR A 128 15.73 -0.16 -10.74
N PHE A 129 16.56 -0.19 -9.69
CA PHE A 129 16.20 0.35 -8.37
C PHE A 129 15.73 1.82 -8.49
N LEU A 130 16.49 2.66 -9.19
CA LEU A 130 16.21 4.09 -9.33
C LEU A 130 14.90 4.35 -10.08
N ASP A 131 14.65 3.61 -11.17
CA ASP A 131 13.39 3.73 -11.91
C ASP A 131 12.20 3.31 -11.09
N THR A 132 12.33 2.21 -10.34
CA THR A 132 11.26 1.74 -9.46
C THR A 132 10.96 2.75 -8.37
N TYR A 133 12.00 3.34 -7.76
CA TYR A 133 11.81 4.33 -6.71
C TYR A 133 11.17 5.61 -7.26
N ARG A 134 11.62 6.06 -8.44
CA ARG A 134 11.00 7.20 -9.14
C ARG A 134 9.52 6.94 -9.42
N GLN A 135 9.14 5.75 -9.87
CA GLN A 135 7.73 5.40 -10.10
C GLN A 135 6.89 5.37 -8.81
N VAL A 136 7.44 4.88 -7.70
CA VAL A 136 6.75 4.93 -6.39
C VAL A 136 6.42 6.37 -6.03
N ARG A 137 7.40 7.28 -6.14
CA ARG A 137 7.26 8.70 -5.83
C ARG A 137 6.29 9.41 -6.78
N LEU A 138 6.34 9.12 -8.08
CA LEU A 138 5.41 9.67 -9.07
C LEU A 138 3.97 9.16 -8.91
N ARG A 139 3.77 7.92 -8.47
CA ARG A 139 2.41 7.43 -8.13
C ARG A 139 1.87 8.12 -6.88
N HIS A 140 2.73 8.38 -5.91
CA HIS A 140 2.33 9.16 -4.73
C HIS A 140 1.96 10.59 -5.10
N SER A 141 2.75 11.24 -5.97
CA SER A 141 2.43 12.60 -6.43
C SER A 141 1.09 12.66 -7.14
N ARG A 142 0.71 11.63 -7.91
CA ARG A 142 -0.61 11.56 -8.56
C ARG A 142 -1.75 11.56 -7.53
N ARG A 143 -1.63 10.81 -6.44
CA ARG A 143 -2.63 10.85 -5.35
C ARG A 143 -2.71 12.24 -4.72
N LEU A 144 -1.57 12.90 -4.49
CA LEU A 144 -1.56 14.27 -3.96
C LEU A 144 -2.20 15.27 -4.92
N LEU A 145 -2.04 15.09 -6.24
CA LEU A 145 -2.72 15.93 -7.24
C LEU A 145 -4.25 15.79 -7.17
N GLU A 146 -4.75 14.58 -6.89
CA GLU A 146 -6.17 14.25 -6.86
C GLU A 146 -6.83 14.55 -5.49
N GLN A 147 -6.08 14.48 -4.40
CA GLN A 147 -6.62 14.42 -3.03
C GLN A 147 -6.17 15.57 -2.13
N SER A 148 -5.37 16.53 -2.62
CA SER A 148 -4.84 17.62 -1.80
C SER A 148 -4.89 18.98 -2.51
N PRO A 149 -4.97 20.09 -1.77
CA PRO A 149 -4.92 21.44 -2.34
C PRO A 149 -3.50 21.93 -2.66
N LEU A 150 -2.47 21.10 -2.47
CA LEU A 150 -1.06 21.48 -2.66
C LEU A 150 -0.79 21.98 -4.09
N SER A 151 0.06 22.97 -4.25
CA SER A 151 0.58 23.38 -5.56
C SER A 151 1.45 22.29 -6.20
N ILE A 152 1.65 22.37 -7.52
CA ILE A 152 2.54 21.44 -8.24
C ILE A 152 3.98 21.50 -7.67
N SER A 153 4.41 22.68 -7.22
CA SER A 153 5.73 22.87 -6.61
C SER A 153 5.83 22.18 -5.26
N GLU A 154 4.84 22.33 -4.39
CA GLU A 154 4.81 21.65 -3.09
C GLU A 154 4.76 20.12 -3.25
N ILE A 155 3.98 19.63 -4.22
CA ILE A 155 3.93 18.18 -4.52
C ILE A 155 5.28 17.66 -5.00
N ALA A 156 6.01 18.43 -5.80
CA ALA A 156 7.35 18.04 -6.24
C ALA A 156 8.29 17.83 -5.03
N PHE A 157 8.31 18.77 -4.09
CA PHE A 157 9.14 18.67 -2.89
C PHE A 157 8.66 17.59 -1.93
N ALA A 158 7.35 17.48 -1.68
CA ALA A 158 6.75 16.43 -0.84
C ALA A 158 6.99 15.02 -1.39
N THR A 159 7.26 14.90 -2.69
CA THR A 159 7.65 13.63 -3.33
C THR A 159 9.16 13.52 -3.57
N GLY A 160 9.96 14.33 -2.89
CA GLY A 160 11.42 14.28 -2.84
C GLY A 160 12.14 14.73 -4.12
N PHE A 161 11.47 15.43 -5.03
CA PHE A 161 12.11 15.97 -6.23
C PHE A 161 12.85 17.27 -5.88
N SER A 162 14.07 17.41 -6.40
CA SER A 162 14.91 18.59 -6.17
C SER A 162 14.39 19.86 -6.86
N SER A 163 13.53 19.72 -7.87
CA SER A 163 12.89 20.87 -8.53
C SER A 163 11.55 20.51 -9.16
N PRO A 164 10.59 21.46 -9.21
CA PRO A 164 9.32 21.28 -9.92
C PRO A 164 9.48 20.98 -11.41
N GLY A 165 10.49 21.55 -12.07
CA GLY A 165 10.78 21.29 -13.48
C GLY A 165 11.20 19.84 -13.73
N HIS A 166 12.05 19.27 -12.87
CA HIS A 166 12.45 17.86 -12.97
C HIS A 166 11.26 16.92 -12.68
N PHE A 167 10.42 17.28 -11.71
CA PHE A 167 9.18 16.58 -11.41
C PHE A 167 8.24 16.54 -12.62
N SER A 168 7.88 17.69 -13.19
CA SER A 168 6.94 17.76 -14.31
C SER A 168 7.39 16.97 -15.54
N ARG A 169 8.69 17.01 -15.87
CA ARG A 169 9.24 16.19 -16.96
C ARG A 169 9.15 14.70 -16.66
N SER A 170 9.49 14.29 -15.44
CA SER A 170 9.42 12.89 -15.01
C SER A 170 7.98 12.36 -14.98
N PHE A 171 7.04 13.20 -14.51
CA PHE A 171 5.62 12.90 -14.47
C PHE A 171 5.05 12.71 -15.88
N LYS A 172 5.31 13.66 -16.79
CA LYS A 172 4.88 13.55 -18.19
C LYS A 172 5.47 12.32 -18.89
N ALA A 173 6.75 12.04 -18.69
CA ALA A 173 7.38 10.84 -19.24
C ALA A 173 6.75 9.53 -18.74
N THR A 174 6.19 9.53 -17.52
CA THR A 174 5.61 8.33 -16.91
C THR A 174 4.12 8.17 -17.21
N PHE A 175 3.35 9.27 -17.27
CA PHE A 175 1.90 9.25 -17.38
C PHE A 175 1.35 9.83 -18.69
N GLY A 176 2.20 10.33 -19.58
CA GLY A 176 1.81 10.88 -20.88
C GLY A 176 1.22 12.28 -20.85
N GLN A 177 0.91 12.84 -19.67
CA GLN A 177 0.30 14.16 -19.48
C GLN A 177 1.01 14.97 -18.40
N ASN A 178 0.85 16.30 -18.40
CA ASN A 178 1.49 17.14 -17.38
C ASN A 178 0.75 17.02 -16.03
N PRO A 179 1.43 17.30 -14.90
CA PRO A 179 0.79 17.32 -13.58
C PRO A 179 -0.44 18.24 -13.50
N THR A 180 -0.39 19.39 -14.16
CA THR A 180 -1.49 20.37 -14.20
C THR A 180 -2.72 19.82 -14.91
N ASP A 181 -2.52 19.10 -16.02
CA ASP A 181 -3.59 18.48 -16.79
C ASP A 181 -4.21 17.32 -16.00
N ALA A 182 -3.39 16.57 -15.27
CA ALA A 182 -3.83 15.45 -14.44
C ALA A 182 -4.67 15.82 -13.21
N ARG A 183 -4.72 17.11 -12.84
CA ARG A 183 -5.50 17.61 -11.70
C ARG A 183 -6.96 17.91 -12.07
N ARG A 184 -7.25 18.11 -13.35
CA ARG A 184 -8.59 18.46 -13.84
C ARG A 184 -9.40 17.20 -14.13
#